data_AF-A0A084ETZ8-F1
#
_entry.id   AF-A0A084ETZ8-F1
#
_cell.length_a   1.000
_cell.length_b   1.000
_cell.length_c   1.000
_cell.angle_alpha   90.00
_cell.angle_beta   90.00
_cell.angle_gamma   90.00
#
_symmetry.space_group_name_H-M   'P 1'
#
loop_
_entity.id
_entity.type
_entity.pdbx_description
1 polymer ?
#
loop_
_entity_poly.entity_id
_entity_poly.type
_entity_poly.pdbx_seq_one_letter_code
_entity_poly.pdbx_strand_id
1 'polypeptide(L)'
;MKTMMIGLMAALTVSAATPALAKPVAEWVDQTTGHRVLRLTDTPGSASLYFHQNSYTPQGDKMVISTPDGISVLTLADWSIRPLVKGKDIQLLFTGRKTRTAYYASHRRDDGAGATTLYAADIDSGKVRKIATVDRGSIGSINADETLLLGQWAASDKPLQPDGTQKRAAPEIKQQFGQANYAANGPDGKPLSFAEAKEVRLNERLEARIPMEIFTIDIRTGERKVVVASTDWLNHIQFSPTDPGLIMYCHEGPWHKVDRIWTIRTDGSGQQLVHKRTMNMEIAGHEFFSPDGKWIWYDLQTPRGEVFWLAGYELATGHRQWFKVDRNQWSVHYNQAPDLQHFSGDGGDSEMVAHAPDGKYLYLFTPQAIPDVAGIHADNAADLIAPGTFGIEKIVDMRKHDYRLEPNITFTPDGKWMIFRSNMDGAPQIYAAEIAKTAG
;
A
#
# COMPACT_ATOMS: atom_id res chain seq x y z
N MET A 1 -60.81 -62.59 14.37
CA MET A 1 -59.37 -62.28 14.31
C MET A 1 -59.17 -61.16 13.30
N LYS A 2 -58.94 -59.93 13.78
CA LYS A 2 -58.56 -58.78 12.93
C LYS A 2 -57.21 -58.29 13.44
N THR A 3 -56.17 -58.50 12.65
CA THR A 3 -54.80 -58.13 12.95
C THR A 3 -54.61 -56.64 12.66
N MET A 4 -54.22 -55.87 13.67
CA MET A 4 -53.96 -54.44 13.58
C MET A 4 -52.45 -54.26 13.37
N MET A 5 -52.02 -53.81 12.18
CA MET A 5 -50.63 -53.46 11.90
C MET A 5 -50.34 -52.04 12.41
N ILE A 6 -49.46 -51.95 13.40
CA ILE A 6 -48.87 -50.71 13.89
C ILE A 6 -47.70 -50.36 12.96
N GLY A 7 -47.84 -49.29 12.18
CA GLY A 7 -46.76 -48.73 11.37
C GLY A 7 -45.89 -47.81 12.22
N LEU A 8 -44.63 -48.19 12.42
CA LEU A 8 -43.63 -47.38 13.09
C LEU A 8 -43.05 -46.36 12.10
N MET A 9 -43.45 -45.08 12.21
CA MET A 9 -42.80 -43.99 11.49
C MET A 9 -41.47 -43.65 12.19
N ALA A 10 -40.35 -43.99 11.56
CA ALA A 10 -39.04 -43.50 11.97
C ALA A 10 -38.89 -42.03 11.58
N ALA A 11 -38.84 -41.14 12.57
CA ALA A 11 -38.50 -39.74 12.38
C ALA A 11 -36.99 -39.65 12.05
N LEU A 12 -36.65 -39.36 10.79
CA LEU A 12 -35.31 -38.93 10.43
C LEU A 12 -35.09 -37.50 10.96
N THR A 13 -34.32 -37.38 12.03
CA THR A 13 -33.74 -36.11 12.47
C THR A 13 -32.57 -35.77 11.55
N VAL A 14 -32.82 -34.92 10.55
CA VAL A 14 -31.75 -34.29 9.77
C VAL A 14 -31.08 -33.27 10.68
N SER A 15 -29.95 -33.66 11.28
CA SER A 15 -29.08 -32.73 11.98
C SER A 15 -28.42 -31.84 10.91
N ALA A 16 -28.95 -30.64 10.72
CA ALA A 16 -28.31 -29.64 9.88
C ALA A 16 -26.96 -29.29 10.54
N ALA A 17 -25.87 -29.79 9.96
CA ALA A 17 -24.55 -29.37 10.38
C ALA A 17 -24.45 -27.87 10.15
N THR A 18 -24.36 -27.09 11.23
CA THR A 18 -23.95 -25.69 11.13
C THR A 18 -22.60 -25.69 10.42
N PRO A 19 -22.45 -25.00 9.27
CA PRO A 19 -21.16 -24.92 8.62
C PRO A 19 -20.17 -24.39 9.66
N ALA A 20 -19.11 -25.16 9.91
CA ALA A 20 -18.02 -24.69 10.75
C ALA A 20 -17.56 -23.36 10.14
N LEU A 21 -17.78 -22.26 10.86
CA LEU A 21 -17.24 -20.96 10.47
C LEU A 21 -15.76 -21.17 10.21
N ALA A 22 -15.30 -20.79 9.01
CA ALA A 22 -13.87 -20.79 8.76
C ALA A 22 -13.20 -19.98 9.89
N LYS A 23 -12.04 -20.46 10.31
CA LYS A 23 -11.23 -19.82 11.34
C LYS A 23 -9.91 -19.40 10.69
N PRO A 24 -9.27 -18.35 11.21
CA PRO A 24 -7.92 -18.00 10.78
C PRO A 24 -6.98 -19.21 10.96
N VAL A 25 -5.90 -19.24 10.19
CA VAL A 25 -4.89 -20.32 10.24
C VAL A 25 -4.29 -20.45 11.64
N ALA A 26 -4.05 -19.33 12.30
CA ALA A 26 -3.64 -19.28 13.70
C ALA A 26 -4.18 -18.02 14.36
N GLU A 27 -4.29 -18.05 15.68
CA GLU A 27 -4.79 -16.96 16.50
C GLU A 27 -4.07 -16.97 17.85
N TRP A 28 -3.68 -15.80 18.34
CA TRP A 28 -3.10 -15.63 19.67
C TRP A 28 -3.33 -14.20 20.19
N VAL A 29 -3.06 -13.98 21.48
CA VAL A 29 -2.93 -12.63 22.05
C VAL A 29 -1.45 -12.30 22.12
N ASP A 30 -1.05 -11.20 21.49
CA ASP A 30 0.30 -10.67 21.56
C ASP A 30 0.62 -10.28 23.01
N GLN A 31 1.60 -10.95 23.61
CA GLN A 31 1.88 -10.82 25.04
C GLN A 31 2.47 -9.46 25.44
N THR A 32 3.03 -8.72 24.49
CA THR A 32 3.62 -7.40 24.73
C THR A 32 2.55 -6.32 24.71
N THR A 33 1.54 -6.47 23.85
CA THR A 33 0.58 -5.41 23.54
C THR A 33 -0.84 -5.70 24.04
N GLY A 34 -1.19 -6.96 24.24
CA GLY A 34 -2.53 -7.39 24.67
C GLY A 34 -3.58 -7.40 23.55
N HIS A 35 -3.16 -7.24 22.29
CA HIS A 35 -4.05 -7.31 21.14
C HIS A 35 -4.13 -8.73 20.57
N ARG A 36 -5.31 -9.06 20.04
CA ARG A 36 -5.53 -10.31 19.33
C ARG A 36 -4.91 -10.24 17.93
N VAL A 37 -4.11 -11.23 17.57
CA VAL A 37 -3.45 -11.33 16.27
C VAL A 37 -3.84 -12.65 15.61
N LEU A 38 -4.18 -12.57 14.32
CA LEU A 38 -4.56 -13.67 13.46
C LEU A 38 -3.51 -13.84 12.37
N ARG A 39 -3.10 -15.08 12.10
CA ARG A 39 -2.47 -15.44 10.83
C ARG A 39 -3.56 -15.90 9.88
N LEU A 40 -3.69 -15.22 8.74
CA LEU A 40 -4.77 -15.44 7.77
C LEU A 40 -4.38 -16.46 6.70
N THR A 41 -3.10 -16.55 6.34
CA THR A 41 -2.59 -17.45 5.30
C THR A 41 -1.60 -18.46 5.86
N ASP A 42 -1.57 -19.65 5.28
CA ASP A 42 -0.54 -20.68 5.48
C ASP A 42 0.37 -20.85 4.25
N THR A 43 -0.04 -20.33 3.10
CA THR A 43 0.63 -20.46 1.81
C THR A 43 1.76 -19.43 1.68
N PRO A 44 3.04 -19.84 1.71
CA PRO A 44 4.19 -18.94 1.64
C PRO A 44 4.17 -18.04 0.40
N GLY A 45 4.44 -16.74 0.58
CA GLY A 45 4.46 -15.79 -0.54
C GLY A 45 3.08 -15.25 -0.92
N SER A 46 2.05 -15.51 -0.11
CA SER A 46 0.80 -14.76 -0.16
C SER A 46 1.02 -13.32 0.29
N ALA A 47 0.35 -12.37 -0.35
CA ALA A 47 0.54 -10.95 -0.06
C ALA A 47 -0.76 -10.15 -0.21
N SER A 48 -1.00 -9.24 0.74
CA SER A 48 -1.89 -8.11 0.54
C SER A 48 -1.25 -7.09 -0.41
N LEU A 49 -2.10 -6.23 -0.97
CA LEU A 49 -1.67 -5.12 -1.81
C LEU A 49 -0.88 -4.07 -1.03
N TYR A 50 -0.24 -3.16 -1.76
CA TYR A 50 0.49 -2.03 -1.20
C TYR A 50 -0.47 -1.11 -0.43
N PHE A 51 0.01 -0.43 0.62
CA PHE A 51 -0.85 0.20 1.65
C PHE A 51 -1.89 1.21 1.13
N HIS A 52 -1.61 1.90 0.02
CA HIS A 52 -2.55 2.87 -0.57
C HIS A 52 -3.49 2.26 -1.63
N GLN A 53 -3.28 1.00 -2.02
CA GLN A 53 -4.07 0.33 -3.05
C GLN A 53 -5.33 -0.28 -2.45
N ASN A 54 -6.49 -0.02 -3.06
CA ASN A 54 -7.74 -0.62 -2.59
C ASN A 54 -7.73 -2.14 -2.86
N SER A 55 -7.86 -2.93 -1.80
CA SER A 55 -8.00 -4.39 -1.86
C SER A 55 -9.39 -4.88 -1.44
N TYR A 56 -10.27 -3.97 -1.01
CA TYR A 56 -11.57 -4.31 -0.45
C TYR A 56 -12.70 -4.11 -1.47
N THR A 57 -13.69 -4.98 -1.37
CA THR A 57 -14.98 -4.79 -2.05
C THR A 57 -15.72 -3.56 -1.51
N PRO A 58 -16.60 -2.92 -2.30
CA PRO A 58 -17.34 -1.73 -1.88
C PRO A 58 -18.19 -1.92 -0.62
N GLN A 59 -18.68 -3.15 -0.40
CA GLN A 59 -19.48 -3.52 0.76
C GLN A 59 -18.63 -3.82 2.01
N GLY A 60 -17.30 -3.93 1.83
CA GLY A 60 -16.36 -4.18 2.91
C GLY A 60 -16.45 -5.58 3.53
N ASP A 61 -17.01 -6.56 2.83
CA ASP A 61 -17.13 -7.95 3.30
C ASP A 61 -16.00 -8.87 2.79
N LYS A 62 -15.29 -8.45 1.73
CA LYS A 62 -14.21 -9.23 1.11
C LYS A 62 -12.99 -8.39 0.77
N MET A 63 -11.84 -9.04 0.80
CA MET A 63 -10.54 -8.54 0.38
C MET A 63 -9.94 -9.46 -0.69
N VAL A 64 -9.28 -8.92 -1.70
CA VAL A 64 -8.49 -9.71 -2.65
C VAL A 64 -7.02 -9.73 -2.26
N ILE A 65 -6.38 -10.88 -2.44
CA ILE A 65 -4.98 -11.10 -2.10
C ILE A 65 -4.27 -11.81 -3.25
N SER A 66 -2.96 -11.59 -3.35
CA SER A 66 -2.11 -12.38 -4.25
C SER A 66 -1.68 -13.65 -3.55
N THR A 67 -1.64 -14.76 -4.28
CA THR A 67 -1.09 -16.04 -3.84
C THR A 67 -0.12 -16.57 -4.89
N PRO A 68 0.77 -17.53 -4.56
CA PRO A 68 1.68 -18.13 -5.55
C PRO A 68 0.98 -18.73 -6.78
N ASP A 69 -0.27 -19.18 -6.62
CA ASP A 69 -1.07 -19.79 -7.69
C ASP A 69 -2.00 -18.79 -8.42
N GLY A 70 -2.01 -17.52 -8.02
CA GLY A 70 -2.77 -16.46 -8.67
C GLY A 70 -3.38 -15.45 -7.70
N ILE A 71 -4.70 -15.29 -7.76
CA ILE A 71 -5.46 -14.32 -6.95
C ILE A 71 -6.50 -15.09 -6.15
N SER A 72 -6.62 -14.76 -4.86
CA SER A 72 -7.63 -15.32 -3.96
C SER A 72 -8.46 -14.22 -3.32
N VAL A 73 -9.62 -14.62 -2.80
CA VAL A 73 -10.56 -13.75 -2.08
C VAL A 73 -10.64 -14.23 -0.65
N LEU A 74 -10.38 -13.31 0.26
CA LEU A 74 -10.56 -13.45 1.69
C LEU A 74 -11.93 -12.86 2.08
N THR A 75 -12.76 -13.62 2.79
CA THR A 75 -14.01 -13.11 3.39
C THR A 75 -13.71 -12.61 4.80
N LEU A 76 -14.05 -11.36 5.12
CA LEU A 76 -13.66 -10.73 6.39
C LEU A 76 -14.45 -11.24 7.60
N ALA A 77 -15.68 -11.72 7.39
CA ALA A 77 -16.53 -12.20 8.47
C ALA A 77 -16.00 -13.47 9.16
N ASP A 78 -15.31 -14.33 8.41
CA ASP A 78 -14.84 -15.64 8.88
C ASP A 78 -13.40 -15.96 8.47
N TRP A 79 -12.70 -15.02 7.82
CA TRP A 79 -11.33 -15.18 7.34
C TRP A 79 -11.14 -16.32 6.32
N SER A 80 -12.23 -16.85 5.73
CA SER A 80 -12.14 -17.89 4.70
C SER A 80 -11.45 -17.35 3.45
N ILE A 81 -10.55 -18.16 2.88
CA ILE A 81 -9.85 -17.82 1.64
C ILE A 81 -10.26 -18.82 0.55
N ARG A 82 -10.66 -18.30 -0.60
CA ARG A 82 -10.93 -19.12 -1.80
C ARG A 82 -10.20 -18.57 -3.03
N PRO A 83 -9.76 -19.44 -3.96
CA PRO A 83 -9.23 -18.99 -5.24
C PRO A 83 -10.24 -18.16 -6.03
N LEU A 84 -9.76 -17.15 -6.76
CA LEU A 84 -10.54 -16.34 -7.70
C LEU A 84 -10.04 -16.51 -9.13
N VAL A 85 -8.76 -16.24 -9.37
CA VAL A 85 -8.11 -16.41 -10.68
C VAL A 85 -6.87 -17.26 -10.49
N LYS A 86 -6.74 -18.32 -11.28
CA LYS A 86 -5.51 -19.12 -11.33
C LYS A 86 -4.60 -18.57 -12.41
N GLY A 87 -3.31 -18.45 -12.11
CA GLY A 87 -2.30 -18.02 -13.05
C GLY A 87 -0.98 -17.82 -12.36
N LYS A 88 0.08 -18.45 -12.87
CA LYS A 88 1.43 -18.14 -12.43
C LYS A 88 1.81 -16.78 -12.98
N ASP A 89 2.53 -16.01 -12.17
CA ASP A 89 3.09 -14.72 -12.52
C ASP A 89 2.09 -13.62 -12.88
N ILE A 90 0.78 -13.80 -12.69
CA ILE A 90 -0.19 -12.69 -12.81
C ILE A 90 0.02 -11.67 -11.70
N GLN A 91 -0.33 -10.41 -11.96
CA GLN A 91 -0.24 -9.35 -10.97
C GLN A 91 -1.62 -8.82 -10.61
N LEU A 92 -2.02 -9.01 -9.36
CA LEU A 92 -3.13 -8.28 -8.78
C LEU A 92 -2.78 -6.78 -8.72
N LEU A 93 -3.67 -5.93 -9.22
CA LEU A 93 -3.46 -4.48 -9.24
C LEU A 93 -4.25 -3.80 -8.10
N PHE A 94 -5.57 -4.00 -8.06
CA PHE A 94 -6.49 -3.37 -7.10
C PHE A 94 -7.91 -3.93 -7.26
N THR A 95 -8.81 -3.48 -6.38
CA THR A 95 -10.26 -3.71 -6.44
C THR A 95 -11.00 -2.43 -6.78
N GLY A 96 -12.11 -2.57 -7.52
CA GLY A 96 -13.07 -1.49 -7.75
C GLY A 96 -13.62 -0.88 -6.45
N ARG A 97 -13.92 0.41 -6.48
CA ARG A 97 -14.54 1.15 -5.35
C ARG A 97 -16.07 1.15 -5.40
N LYS A 98 -16.66 0.90 -6.58
CA LYS A 98 -18.09 0.82 -6.86
C LYS A 98 -18.55 -0.59 -7.20
N THR A 99 -17.71 -1.38 -7.86
CA THR A 99 -18.04 -2.75 -8.25
C THR A 99 -17.20 -3.78 -7.50
N ARG A 100 -17.72 -5.00 -7.42
CA ARG A 100 -17.03 -6.15 -6.82
C ARG A 100 -16.08 -6.78 -7.84
N THR A 101 -15.17 -5.97 -8.36
CA THR A 101 -14.27 -6.35 -9.46
C THR A 101 -12.83 -6.30 -9.01
N ALA A 102 -12.10 -7.40 -9.20
CA ALA A 102 -10.65 -7.45 -9.07
C ALA A 102 -10.00 -7.15 -10.43
N TYR A 103 -9.01 -6.26 -10.44
CA TYR A 103 -8.26 -5.88 -11.63
C TYR A 103 -6.86 -6.49 -11.57
N TYR A 104 -6.42 -7.10 -12.66
CA TYR A 104 -5.12 -7.75 -12.71
C TYR A 104 -4.47 -7.68 -14.10
N ALA A 105 -3.15 -7.78 -14.12
CA ALA A 105 -2.34 -7.86 -15.33
C ALA A 105 -1.90 -9.31 -15.62
N SER A 106 -1.72 -9.62 -16.91
CA SER A 106 -1.32 -10.94 -17.41
C SER A 106 0.01 -11.45 -16.87
N HIS A 107 0.89 -10.56 -16.45
CA HIS A 107 2.16 -10.89 -15.82
C HIS A 107 2.54 -9.79 -14.80
N ARG A 108 3.51 -10.09 -13.94
CA ARG A 108 4.16 -9.12 -13.06
C ARG A 108 4.77 -7.99 -13.86
N ARG A 109 4.75 -6.79 -13.27
CA ARG A 109 5.42 -5.61 -13.79
C ARG A 109 6.88 -5.96 -14.07
N ASP A 110 7.20 -5.87 -15.34
CA ASP A 110 8.55 -5.93 -15.86
C ASP A 110 8.64 -4.73 -16.80
N ASP A 111 9.39 -3.72 -16.39
CA ASP A 111 9.45 -2.46 -17.11
C ASP A 111 10.06 -2.66 -18.52
N GLY A 112 10.85 -3.72 -18.73
CA GLY A 112 11.41 -4.12 -20.02
C GLY A 112 10.60 -5.16 -20.79
N ALA A 113 9.50 -5.66 -20.22
CA ALA A 113 8.61 -6.59 -20.92
C ALA A 113 7.79 -5.89 -22.00
N GLY A 114 7.34 -6.68 -22.97
CA GLY A 114 6.43 -6.24 -24.01
C GLY A 114 5.01 -5.94 -23.49
N ALA A 115 4.06 -5.92 -24.42
CA ALA A 115 2.68 -5.53 -24.12
C ALA A 115 2.04 -6.34 -22.98
N THR A 116 1.42 -5.65 -22.03
CA THR A 116 0.73 -6.24 -20.88
C THR A 116 -0.78 -6.28 -21.13
N THR A 117 -1.43 -7.43 -20.95
CA THR A 117 -2.90 -7.51 -21.05
C THR A 117 -3.55 -7.37 -19.68
N LEU A 118 -4.57 -6.53 -19.61
CA LEU A 118 -5.31 -6.23 -18.40
C LEU A 118 -6.65 -6.96 -18.40
N TYR A 119 -7.05 -7.42 -17.22
CA TYR A 119 -8.27 -8.18 -17.00
C TYR A 119 -9.04 -7.65 -15.80
N ALA A 120 -10.35 -7.86 -15.85
CA ALA A 120 -11.26 -7.71 -14.72
C ALA A 120 -11.85 -9.07 -14.39
N ALA A 121 -11.89 -9.43 -13.10
CA ALA A 121 -12.58 -10.59 -12.58
C ALA A 121 -13.70 -10.16 -11.64
N ASP A 122 -14.92 -10.63 -11.89
CA ASP A 122 -16.01 -10.53 -10.92
C ASP A 122 -15.66 -11.36 -9.68
N ILE A 123 -15.60 -10.73 -8.52
CA ILE A 123 -15.12 -11.33 -7.28
C ILE A 123 -16.02 -12.49 -6.84
N ASP A 124 -17.33 -12.39 -7.04
CA ASP A 124 -18.28 -13.39 -6.54
C ASP A 124 -18.40 -14.57 -7.49
N SER A 125 -18.54 -14.31 -8.79
CA SER A 125 -18.77 -15.34 -9.81
C SER A 125 -17.49 -15.89 -10.45
N GLY A 126 -16.34 -15.22 -10.26
CA GLY A 126 -15.07 -15.57 -10.91
C GLY A 126 -15.06 -15.36 -12.43
N LYS A 127 -16.05 -14.66 -13.00
CA LYS A 127 -16.10 -14.41 -14.44
C LYS A 127 -15.02 -13.40 -14.81
N VAL A 128 -14.15 -13.77 -15.73
CA VAL A 128 -13.06 -12.94 -16.22
C VAL A 128 -13.41 -12.33 -17.56
N ARG A 129 -13.05 -11.07 -17.76
CA ARG A 129 -13.07 -10.38 -19.05
C ARG A 129 -11.77 -9.62 -19.29
N LYS A 130 -11.33 -9.59 -20.55
CA LYS A 130 -10.23 -8.71 -20.99
C LYS A 130 -10.72 -7.25 -20.94
N ILE A 131 -9.85 -6.34 -20.52
CA ILE A 131 -10.06 -4.89 -20.56
C ILE A 131 -9.35 -4.31 -21.79
N ALA A 132 -8.03 -4.35 -21.78
CA ALA A 132 -7.18 -3.75 -22.80
C ALA A 132 -5.84 -4.47 -22.87
N THR A 133 -5.09 -4.24 -23.92
CA THR A 133 -3.66 -4.56 -23.98
C THR A 133 -2.90 -3.25 -24.03
N VAL A 134 -1.97 -3.07 -23.08
CA VAL A 134 -1.12 -1.89 -22.96
C VAL A 134 0.20 -2.23 -23.61
N ASP A 135 0.50 -1.58 -24.75
CA ASP A 135 1.72 -1.90 -25.50
C ASP A 135 2.99 -1.64 -24.69
N ARG A 136 2.98 -0.59 -23.85
CA ARG A 136 4.12 -0.19 -23.01
C ARG A 136 3.66 0.47 -21.71
N GLY A 137 4.41 0.23 -20.64
CA GLY A 137 4.17 0.80 -19.31
C GLY A 137 3.38 -0.13 -18.40
N SER A 138 3.06 0.36 -17.21
CA SER A 138 2.35 -0.38 -16.17
C SER A 138 1.16 0.41 -15.63
N ILE A 139 0.20 -0.30 -15.05
CA ILE A 139 -1.00 0.28 -14.43
C ILE A 139 -0.85 0.26 -12.91
N GLY A 140 -1.16 1.38 -12.26
CA GLY A 140 -1.05 1.55 -10.81
C GLY A 140 -2.37 1.85 -10.10
N SER A 141 -3.38 2.37 -10.81
CA SER A 141 -4.63 2.81 -10.18
C SER A 141 -5.85 2.74 -11.12
N ILE A 142 -7.05 2.90 -10.55
CA ILE A 142 -8.33 3.10 -11.24
C ILE A 142 -9.10 4.24 -10.58
N ASN A 143 -9.79 5.05 -11.37
CA ASN A 143 -10.50 6.22 -10.85
C ASN A 143 -11.76 5.86 -10.07
N ALA A 144 -12.26 6.83 -9.29
CA ALA A 144 -13.37 6.64 -8.35
C ALA A 144 -14.68 6.16 -9.00
N ASP A 145 -14.88 6.40 -10.30
CA ASP A 145 -16.05 5.93 -11.05
C ASP A 145 -15.79 4.71 -11.95
N GLU A 146 -14.58 4.14 -11.89
CA GLU A 146 -14.15 2.93 -12.58
C GLU A 146 -14.22 3.01 -14.11
N THR A 147 -14.01 4.20 -14.67
CA THR A 147 -13.99 4.44 -16.11
C THR A 147 -12.57 4.52 -16.69
N LEU A 148 -11.59 4.95 -15.88
CA LEU A 148 -10.21 5.16 -16.31
C LEU A 148 -9.23 4.37 -15.45
N LEU A 149 -8.33 3.64 -16.12
CA LEU A 149 -7.11 3.11 -15.50
C LEU A 149 -6.00 4.15 -15.59
N LEU A 150 -5.15 4.22 -14.56
CA LEU A 150 -3.98 5.12 -14.51
C LEU A 150 -2.71 4.31 -14.70
N GLY A 151 -1.92 4.71 -15.68
CA GLY A 151 -0.66 4.08 -16.00
C GLY A 151 0.51 5.06 -16.08
N GLN A 152 1.70 4.50 -16.02
CA GLN A 152 2.96 5.20 -16.24
C GLN A 152 3.86 4.41 -17.17
N TRP A 153 4.70 5.12 -17.93
CA TRP A 153 5.65 4.53 -18.85
C TRP A 153 6.96 5.34 -18.86
N ALA A 154 8.09 4.64 -19.05
CA ALA A 154 9.38 5.25 -19.30
C ALA A 154 9.93 4.77 -20.65
N ALA A 155 10.60 5.66 -21.38
CA ALA A 155 11.25 5.29 -22.64
C ALA A 155 12.40 4.28 -22.48
N SER A 156 12.91 4.12 -21.25
CA SER A 156 13.93 3.13 -20.90
C SER A 156 13.87 2.83 -19.40
N ASP A 157 14.13 1.58 -19.06
CA ASP A 157 14.10 1.09 -17.69
C ASP A 157 15.44 1.23 -16.98
N LYS A 158 16.37 2.02 -17.56
CA LYS A 158 17.80 2.16 -17.21
C LYS A 158 18.09 1.41 -15.91
N PRO A 159 18.59 0.17 -16.01
CA PRO A 159 18.59 -0.73 -14.87
C PRO A 159 19.34 -0.05 -13.73
N LEU A 160 18.74 -0.09 -12.54
CA LEU A 160 19.36 0.40 -11.31
C LEU A 160 20.60 -0.43 -10.92
N GLN A 161 20.95 -1.43 -11.73
CA GLN A 161 22.19 -2.21 -11.74
C GLN A 161 22.86 -2.21 -13.14
N PRO A 162 23.95 -1.46 -13.36
CA PRO A 162 24.68 -1.48 -14.63
C PRO A 162 25.95 -2.37 -14.64
N ASP A 163 26.20 -3.23 -13.65
CA ASP A 163 27.52 -3.88 -13.49
C ASP A 163 27.80 -5.12 -14.36
N GLY A 164 26.86 -5.55 -15.20
CA GLY A 164 27.10 -6.66 -16.12
C GLY A 164 27.37 -8.03 -15.46
N THR A 165 27.15 -8.20 -14.15
CA THR A 165 27.25 -9.50 -13.48
C THR A 165 25.89 -10.19 -13.30
N GLN A 166 25.11 -10.28 -14.38
CA GLN A 166 24.27 -11.47 -14.52
C GLN A 166 25.19 -12.67 -14.78
N LYS A 167 25.64 -13.35 -13.72
CA LYS A 167 26.05 -14.76 -13.89
C LYS A 167 24.80 -15.51 -14.33
N ARG A 168 24.67 -15.77 -15.63
CA ARG A 168 23.59 -16.54 -16.29
C ARG A 168 23.37 -17.97 -15.72
N ALA A 169 24.12 -18.38 -14.70
CA ALA A 169 24.00 -19.67 -14.03
C ALA A 169 23.95 -19.56 -12.49
N ALA A 170 23.94 -18.36 -11.91
CA ALA A 170 23.50 -18.20 -10.52
C ALA A 170 21.97 -18.17 -10.53
N PRO A 171 21.28 -18.77 -9.54
CA PRO A 171 19.86 -18.49 -9.39
C PRO A 171 19.72 -16.96 -9.36
N GLU A 172 18.72 -16.41 -10.04
CA GLU A 172 18.31 -15.03 -9.83
C GLU A 172 18.51 -14.74 -8.34
N ILE A 173 19.37 -13.78 -8.00
CA ILE A 173 19.25 -13.15 -6.69
C ILE A 173 17.94 -12.38 -6.83
N LYS A 174 16.84 -13.12 -6.68
CA LYS A 174 15.45 -12.67 -6.70
C LYS A 174 15.42 -11.44 -5.83
N GLN A 175 14.56 -10.47 -6.18
CA GLN A 175 14.10 -9.45 -5.24
C GLN A 175 13.87 -10.13 -3.89
N GLN A 176 14.84 -10.02 -2.98
CA GLN A 176 14.73 -10.64 -1.69
C GLN A 176 13.81 -9.66 -0.97
N PHE A 177 12.57 -10.08 -0.77
CA PHE A 177 11.60 -9.37 0.04
C PHE A 177 11.00 -8.08 -0.56
N GLY A 178 11.15 -7.84 -1.87
CA GLY A 178 10.40 -6.80 -2.59
C GLY A 178 11.18 -5.52 -2.92
N GLN A 179 12.47 -5.45 -2.58
CA GLN A 179 13.36 -4.36 -3.03
C GLN A 179 14.39 -4.84 -4.08
N ALA A 180 14.83 -3.92 -4.94
CA ALA A 180 15.94 -4.17 -5.85
C ALA A 180 17.26 -4.29 -5.07
N ASN A 181 18.18 -5.15 -5.51
CA ASN A 181 19.51 -5.24 -4.92
C ASN A 181 20.39 -4.09 -5.44
N TYR A 182 20.85 -3.17 -4.58
CA TYR A 182 21.65 -2.01 -5.01
C TYR A 182 23.14 -2.22 -4.73
N ALA A 183 23.99 -1.96 -5.72
CA ALA A 183 25.45 -2.00 -5.58
C ALA A 183 26.10 -0.84 -6.34
N ALA A 184 27.03 -0.14 -5.71
CA ALA A 184 27.82 0.94 -6.30
C ALA A 184 29.14 1.08 -5.52
N ASN A 185 30.16 1.66 -6.15
CA ASN A 185 31.42 2.01 -5.49
C ASN A 185 31.47 3.50 -5.20
N GLY A 186 32.09 3.87 -4.08
CA GLY A 186 32.34 5.25 -3.71
C GLY A 186 33.47 5.87 -4.55
N PRO A 187 33.73 7.18 -4.39
CA PRO A 187 34.82 7.87 -5.09
C PRO A 187 36.22 7.28 -4.84
N ASP A 188 36.40 6.57 -3.72
CA ASP A 188 37.64 5.87 -3.37
C ASP A 188 37.75 4.45 -4.01
N GLY A 189 36.77 4.07 -4.82
CA GLY A 189 36.70 2.79 -5.52
C GLY A 189 36.20 1.62 -4.67
N LYS A 190 35.84 1.82 -3.40
CA LYS A 190 35.34 0.75 -2.53
C LYS A 190 33.82 0.59 -2.62
N PRO A 191 33.27 -0.61 -2.38
CA PRO A 191 31.82 -0.82 -2.32
C PRO A 191 31.16 0.05 -1.24
N LEU A 192 30.08 0.73 -1.61
CA LEU A 192 29.22 1.47 -0.69
C LEU A 192 28.31 0.52 0.10
N SER A 193 27.75 1.01 1.20
CA SER A 193 26.64 0.32 1.86
C SER A 193 25.44 0.20 0.91
N PHE A 194 24.52 -0.73 1.18
CA PHE A 194 23.30 -0.89 0.37
C PHE A 194 22.49 0.41 0.27
N ALA A 195 22.37 1.14 1.38
CA ALA A 195 21.63 2.40 1.44
C ALA A 195 22.29 3.51 0.59
N GLU A 196 23.60 3.67 0.71
CA GLU A 196 24.35 4.64 -0.10
C GLU A 196 24.37 4.26 -1.59
N ALA A 197 24.53 2.97 -1.89
CA ALA A 197 24.46 2.47 -3.26
C ALA A 197 23.08 2.73 -3.87
N LYS A 198 22.00 2.54 -3.12
CA LYS A 198 20.63 2.89 -3.53
C LYS A 198 20.53 4.36 -3.91
N GLU A 199 21.01 5.28 -3.07
CA GLU A 199 20.99 6.71 -3.37
C GLU A 199 21.77 7.05 -4.66
N VAL A 200 22.94 6.46 -4.86
CA VAL A 200 23.73 6.66 -6.09
C VAL A 200 22.97 6.19 -7.32
N ARG A 201 22.38 4.99 -7.29
CA ARG A 201 21.64 4.42 -8.44
C ARG A 201 20.35 5.18 -8.74
N LEU A 202 19.62 5.59 -7.71
CA LEU A 202 18.45 6.46 -7.86
C LEU A 202 18.85 7.81 -8.48
N ASN A 203 19.96 8.39 -8.03
CA ASN A 203 20.49 9.62 -8.59
C ASN A 203 20.86 9.46 -10.08
N GLU A 204 21.58 8.39 -10.44
CA GLU A 204 21.94 8.10 -11.83
C GLU A 204 20.71 7.92 -12.73
N ARG A 205 19.62 7.32 -12.22
CA ARG A 205 18.36 7.17 -12.96
C ARG A 205 17.62 8.50 -13.15
N LEU A 206 17.64 9.35 -12.12
CA LEU A 206 17.07 10.70 -12.19
C LEU A 206 17.85 11.58 -13.18
N GLU A 207 19.18 11.63 -13.07
CA GLU A 207 20.04 12.46 -13.93
C GLU A 207 20.06 11.99 -15.39
N ALA A 208 19.64 10.76 -15.67
CA ALA A 208 19.49 10.27 -17.03
C ALA A 208 18.38 10.97 -17.83
N ARG A 209 17.48 11.73 -17.16
CA ARG A 209 16.42 12.52 -17.81
C ARG A 209 15.60 11.72 -18.83
N ILE A 210 15.33 10.45 -18.50
CA ILE A 210 14.63 9.54 -19.41
C ILE A 210 13.19 10.04 -19.59
N PRO A 211 12.71 10.21 -20.84
CA PRO A 211 11.32 10.59 -21.08
C PRO A 211 10.34 9.62 -20.42
N MET A 212 9.36 10.17 -19.72
CA MET A 212 8.31 9.43 -19.03
C MET A 212 6.94 10.04 -19.31
N GLU A 213 5.91 9.21 -19.18
CA GLU A 213 4.52 9.60 -19.35
C GLU A 213 3.69 9.04 -18.20
N ILE A 214 2.75 9.84 -17.70
CA ILE A 214 1.55 9.35 -17.02
C ILE A 214 0.42 9.39 -18.03
N PHE A 215 -0.36 8.32 -18.10
CA PHE A 215 -1.43 8.17 -19.06
C PHE A 215 -2.66 7.53 -18.43
N THR A 216 -3.80 7.66 -19.08
CA THR A 216 -5.03 6.95 -18.74
C THR A 216 -5.41 5.96 -19.83
N ILE A 217 -6.17 4.94 -19.47
CA ILE A 217 -6.84 4.04 -20.41
C ILE A 217 -8.33 4.02 -20.08
N ASP A 218 -9.19 4.33 -21.06
CA ASP A 218 -10.63 4.13 -20.93
C ASP A 218 -10.95 2.63 -20.93
N ILE A 219 -11.63 2.16 -19.88
CA ILE A 219 -11.89 0.73 -19.67
C ILE A 219 -12.87 0.14 -20.70
N ARG A 220 -13.71 0.98 -21.33
CA ARG A 220 -14.75 0.58 -22.29
C ARG A 220 -14.18 0.53 -23.70
N THR A 221 -13.39 1.52 -24.08
CA THR A 221 -12.86 1.64 -25.45
C THR A 221 -11.44 1.08 -25.59
N GLY A 222 -10.68 1.01 -24.50
CA GLY A 222 -9.25 0.71 -24.50
C GLY A 222 -8.37 1.89 -24.96
N GLU A 223 -8.95 3.08 -25.17
CA GLU A 223 -8.22 4.26 -25.63
C GLU A 223 -7.22 4.75 -24.59
N ARG A 224 -5.96 4.91 -25.00
CA ARG A 224 -4.88 5.49 -24.18
C ARG A 224 -4.78 7.00 -24.42
N LYS A 225 -4.76 7.78 -23.34
CA LYS A 225 -4.50 9.23 -23.39
C LYS A 225 -3.35 9.62 -22.46
N VAL A 226 -2.34 10.32 -22.99
CA VAL A 226 -1.27 10.90 -22.16
C VAL A 226 -1.84 12.07 -21.36
N VAL A 227 -1.59 12.06 -20.04
CA VAL A 227 -1.99 13.12 -19.10
C VAL A 227 -0.85 14.11 -18.92
N VAL A 228 0.37 13.62 -18.70
CA VAL A 228 1.58 14.45 -18.62
C VAL A 228 2.77 13.66 -19.15
N ALA A 229 3.68 14.37 -19.83
CA ALA A 229 4.97 13.86 -20.24
C ALA A 229 6.08 14.75 -19.65
N SER A 230 7.15 14.14 -19.15
CA SER A 230 8.28 14.85 -18.55
C SER A 230 9.59 14.08 -18.74
N THR A 231 10.71 14.73 -18.45
CA THR A 231 12.01 14.06 -18.24
C THR A 231 12.37 13.96 -16.76
N ASP A 232 11.53 14.50 -15.87
CA ASP A 232 11.54 14.13 -14.46
C ASP A 232 11.08 12.67 -14.31
N TRP A 233 11.54 12.00 -13.27
CA TRP A 233 11.19 10.61 -13.04
C TRP A 233 9.77 10.50 -12.44
N LEU A 234 8.78 10.21 -13.26
CA LEU A 234 7.38 10.09 -12.82
C LEU A 234 7.12 8.72 -12.16
N ASN A 235 6.50 8.68 -10.98
CA ASN A 235 6.16 7.42 -10.30
C ASN A 235 4.95 7.57 -9.34
N HIS A 236 4.65 6.50 -8.60
CA HIS A 236 3.71 6.46 -7.46
C HIS A 236 2.32 7.06 -7.77
N ILE A 237 1.79 6.69 -8.93
CA ILE A 237 0.53 7.20 -9.46
C ILE A 237 -0.69 6.68 -8.68
N GLN A 238 -1.61 7.58 -8.34
CA GLN A 238 -2.84 7.29 -7.62
C GLN A 238 -3.98 8.14 -8.18
N PHE A 239 -5.16 7.55 -8.36
CA PHE A 239 -6.39 8.32 -8.45
C PHE A 239 -6.90 8.69 -7.06
N SER A 240 -7.52 9.87 -6.94
CA SER A 240 -8.31 10.20 -5.77
C SER A 240 -9.41 9.14 -5.54
N PRO A 241 -9.67 8.74 -4.29
CA PRO A 241 -10.69 7.75 -3.99
C PRO A 241 -12.12 8.28 -4.25
N THR A 242 -12.31 9.60 -4.35
CA THR A 242 -13.63 10.23 -4.45
C THR A 242 -13.80 11.17 -5.65
N ASP A 243 -12.72 11.75 -6.18
CA ASP A 243 -12.74 12.57 -7.40
C ASP A 243 -12.18 11.77 -8.61
N PRO A 244 -13.03 11.38 -9.58
CA PRO A 244 -12.60 10.53 -10.70
C PRO A 244 -11.66 11.23 -11.69
N GLY A 245 -11.50 12.55 -11.59
CA GLY A 245 -10.61 13.33 -12.46
C GLY A 245 -9.33 13.82 -11.78
N LEU A 246 -9.12 13.55 -10.48
CA LEU A 246 -7.91 13.96 -9.76
C LEU A 246 -6.88 12.84 -9.69
N ILE A 247 -5.66 13.13 -10.13
CA ILE A 247 -4.51 12.24 -10.03
C ILE A 247 -3.49 12.85 -9.06
N MET A 248 -2.93 12.02 -8.19
CA MET A 248 -1.68 12.28 -7.50
C MET A 248 -0.57 11.43 -8.14
N TYR A 249 0.63 11.99 -8.24
CA TYR A 249 1.82 11.28 -8.68
C TYR A 249 3.04 11.90 -8.03
N CYS A 250 4.22 11.29 -8.25
CA CYS A 250 5.46 11.81 -7.72
C CYS A 250 6.55 12.05 -8.77
N HIS A 251 7.48 12.94 -8.42
CA HIS A 251 8.83 12.96 -8.95
C HIS A 251 9.72 12.08 -8.05
N GLU A 252 10.14 10.94 -8.57
CA GLU A 252 11.00 9.96 -7.92
C GLU A 252 12.49 10.32 -8.06
N GLY A 253 13.33 9.72 -7.22
CA GLY A 253 14.77 9.92 -7.19
C GLY A 253 15.27 10.01 -5.75
N PRO A 254 16.50 10.49 -5.50
CA PRO A 254 16.91 10.86 -4.15
C PRO A 254 15.96 11.94 -3.62
N TRP A 255 15.19 11.65 -2.58
CA TRP A 255 14.09 12.53 -2.14
C TRP A 255 14.57 13.92 -1.73
N HIS A 256 15.81 14.02 -1.24
CA HIS A 256 16.45 15.30 -0.89
C HIS A 256 16.90 16.11 -2.12
N LYS A 257 16.59 15.68 -3.34
CA LYS A 257 16.84 16.41 -4.59
C LYS A 257 15.57 16.86 -5.32
N VAL A 258 14.41 16.30 -4.98
CA VAL A 258 13.16 16.51 -5.75
C VAL A 258 12.05 17.05 -4.87
N ASP A 259 11.25 17.97 -5.42
CA ASP A 259 9.95 18.29 -4.83
C ASP A 259 8.97 17.22 -5.32
N ARG A 260 8.68 16.27 -4.42
CA ARG A 260 8.16 14.94 -4.78
C ARG A 260 6.68 14.94 -5.16
N ILE A 261 5.80 15.57 -4.39
CA ILE A 261 4.36 15.25 -4.39
C ILE A 261 3.60 16.24 -5.29
N TRP A 262 2.91 15.71 -6.31
CA TRP A 262 2.17 16.51 -7.29
C TRP A 262 0.75 16.01 -7.49
N THR A 263 -0.15 16.92 -7.87
CA THR A 263 -1.49 16.58 -8.37
C THR A 263 -1.70 17.13 -9.78
N ILE A 264 -2.60 16.52 -10.54
CA ILE A 264 -2.99 16.93 -11.90
C ILE A 264 -4.40 16.41 -12.23
N ARG A 265 -5.11 17.07 -13.14
CA ARG A 265 -6.38 16.57 -13.68
C ARG A 265 -6.15 15.55 -14.79
N THR A 266 -7.13 14.66 -15.02
CA THR A 266 -7.09 13.67 -16.11
C THR A 266 -7.03 14.27 -17.52
N ASP A 267 -7.38 15.55 -17.67
CA ASP A 267 -7.23 16.28 -18.93
C ASP A 267 -5.86 16.97 -19.09
N GLY A 268 -4.97 16.85 -18.10
CA GLY A 268 -3.64 17.46 -18.07
C GLY A 268 -3.60 18.87 -17.46
N SER A 269 -4.75 19.44 -17.08
CA SER A 269 -4.82 20.75 -16.44
C SER A 269 -4.55 20.69 -14.93
N GLY A 270 -4.38 21.86 -14.30
CA GLY A 270 -4.35 21.97 -12.84
C GLY A 270 -3.16 21.27 -12.17
N GLN A 271 -2.01 21.19 -12.85
CA GLN A 271 -0.80 20.63 -12.25
C GLN A 271 -0.37 21.47 -11.05
N GLN A 272 -0.22 20.84 -9.89
CA GLN A 272 0.06 21.53 -8.63
C GLN A 272 1.08 20.76 -7.78
N LEU A 273 2.11 21.48 -7.33
CA LEU A 273 3.05 20.98 -6.33
C LEU A 273 2.39 21.03 -4.95
N VAL A 274 2.33 19.88 -4.27
CA VAL A 274 1.69 19.74 -2.96
C VAL A 274 2.63 20.14 -1.83
N HIS A 275 3.93 19.83 -1.94
CA HIS A 275 4.91 20.14 -0.89
C HIS A 275 6.23 20.58 -1.51
N LYS A 276 6.60 21.84 -1.25
CA LYS A 276 7.89 22.39 -1.64
C LYS A 276 8.84 22.28 -0.47
N ARG A 277 10.02 21.71 -0.69
CA ARG A 277 11.03 21.61 0.36
C ARG A 277 11.51 22.99 0.80
N THR A 278 11.76 23.13 2.09
CA THR A 278 12.13 24.38 2.75
C THR A 278 13.56 24.37 3.28
N MET A 279 14.15 23.18 3.48
CA MET A 279 15.55 23.03 3.90
C MET A 279 16.31 21.97 3.09
N ASN A 280 17.64 22.08 3.08
CA ASN A 280 18.49 21.03 2.54
C ASN A 280 18.31 19.74 3.36
N MET A 281 18.38 18.58 2.70
CA MET A 281 18.11 17.26 3.29
C MET A 281 16.67 17.06 3.80
N GLU A 282 15.73 17.96 3.49
CA GLU A 282 14.31 17.68 3.67
C GLU A 282 13.83 16.61 2.68
N ILE A 283 13.08 15.63 3.17
CA ILE A 283 12.48 14.58 2.34
C ILE A 283 11.00 14.42 2.66
N ALA A 284 10.20 14.14 1.64
CA ALA A 284 8.81 13.74 1.78
C ALA A 284 8.59 12.47 0.94
N GLY A 285 7.73 11.57 1.41
CA GLY A 285 7.46 10.31 0.73
C GLY A 285 6.26 9.56 1.29
N HIS A 286 6.01 8.37 0.74
CA HIS A 286 4.91 7.49 1.15
C HIS A 286 3.53 8.18 1.12
N GLU A 287 3.33 9.09 0.17
CA GLU A 287 2.14 9.91 0.07
C GLU A 287 0.87 9.10 -0.29
N PHE A 288 -0.26 9.40 0.34
CA PHE A 288 -1.54 8.73 0.09
C PHE A 288 -2.73 9.65 0.32
N PHE A 289 -3.85 9.37 -0.37
CA PHE A 289 -5.12 10.06 -0.09
C PHE A 289 -5.77 9.56 1.20
N SER A 290 -6.39 10.46 1.97
CA SER A 290 -7.35 10.06 3.01
C SER A 290 -8.51 9.24 2.43
N PRO A 291 -9.19 8.40 3.24
CA PRO A 291 -10.32 7.60 2.77
C PRO A 291 -11.45 8.42 2.12
N ASP A 292 -11.69 9.63 2.60
CA ASP A 292 -12.68 10.57 2.03
C ASP A 292 -12.15 11.39 0.83
N GLY A 293 -10.86 11.24 0.50
CA GLY A 293 -10.18 11.89 -0.61
C GLY A 293 -10.02 13.39 -0.46
N LYS A 294 -10.15 13.94 0.75
CA LYS A 294 -9.98 15.39 1.01
C LYS A 294 -8.54 15.79 1.34
N TRP A 295 -7.75 14.87 1.86
CA TRP A 295 -6.39 15.10 2.29
C TRP A 295 -5.41 14.24 1.51
N ILE A 296 -4.22 14.80 1.28
CA ILE A 296 -3.02 14.02 0.98
C ILE A 296 -2.18 13.99 2.25
N TRP A 297 -1.88 12.79 2.75
CA TRP A 297 -0.99 12.55 3.87
C TRP A 297 0.35 12.01 3.38
N TYR A 298 1.45 12.33 4.05
CA TYR A 298 2.80 11.90 3.68
C TYR A 298 3.78 11.90 4.85
N ASP A 299 4.76 10.99 4.83
CA ASP A 299 5.91 11.04 5.73
C ASP A 299 6.77 12.23 5.35
N LEU A 300 7.11 13.08 6.31
CA LEU A 300 7.94 14.27 6.13
C LEU A 300 9.07 14.26 7.15
N GLN A 301 10.30 14.54 6.68
CA GLN A 301 11.47 14.59 7.55
C GLN A 301 12.29 15.86 7.32
N THR A 302 12.60 16.58 8.40
CA THR A 302 13.16 17.95 8.37
C THR A 302 14.35 18.13 9.34
N PRO A 303 15.58 17.69 9.00
CA PRO A 303 15.98 16.95 7.80
C PRO A 303 15.79 15.43 7.93
N ARG A 304 16.05 14.72 6.82
CA ARG A 304 16.07 13.26 6.70
C ARG A 304 16.74 12.59 7.90
N GLY A 305 16.03 11.66 8.52
CA GLY A 305 16.53 10.85 9.63
C GLY A 305 16.62 11.59 10.96
N GLU A 306 16.24 12.87 11.06
CA GLU A 306 16.42 13.67 12.28
C GLU A 306 15.11 14.04 12.97
N VAL A 307 14.16 14.62 12.23
CA VAL A 307 12.86 15.07 12.75
C VAL A 307 11.78 14.49 11.85
N PHE A 308 10.76 13.85 12.44
CA PHE A 308 9.73 13.11 11.70
C PHE A 308 8.34 13.70 11.93
N TRP A 309 7.55 13.72 10.86
CA TRP A 309 6.18 14.19 10.86
C TRP A 309 5.31 13.30 9.98
N LEU A 310 4.05 13.08 10.38
CA LEU A 310 3.00 12.78 9.42
C LEU A 310 2.37 14.12 9.01
N ALA A 311 2.63 14.53 7.78
CA ALA A 311 2.17 15.80 7.23
C ALA A 311 0.95 15.63 6.34
N GLY A 312 0.04 16.60 6.38
CA GLY A 312 -1.20 16.63 5.62
C GLY A 312 -1.35 17.91 4.80
N TYR A 313 -1.99 17.76 3.64
CA TYR A 313 -2.42 18.85 2.76
C TYR A 313 -3.90 18.66 2.39
N GLU A 314 -4.75 19.61 2.80
CA GLU A 314 -6.17 19.60 2.43
C GLU A 314 -6.35 20.14 1.01
N LEU A 315 -6.92 19.33 0.13
CA LEU A 315 -7.00 19.64 -1.31
C LEU A 315 -7.87 20.86 -1.61
N ALA A 316 -8.93 21.07 -0.83
CA ALA A 316 -9.90 22.13 -1.10
C ALA A 316 -9.37 23.53 -0.75
N THR A 317 -8.54 23.63 0.28
CA THR A 317 -8.14 24.92 0.89
C THR A 317 -6.64 25.17 0.83
N GLY A 318 -5.83 24.11 0.71
CA GLY A 318 -4.38 24.16 0.88
C GLY A 318 -3.92 24.18 2.35
N HIS A 319 -4.85 24.06 3.31
CA HIS A 319 -4.53 23.98 4.73
C HIS A 319 -3.59 22.81 5.03
N ARG A 320 -2.63 23.02 5.94
CA ARG A 320 -1.61 22.03 6.29
C ARG A 320 -1.67 21.65 7.75
N GLN A 321 -1.53 20.36 8.03
CA GLN A 321 -1.51 19.80 9.37
C GLN A 321 -0.30 18.88 9.54
N TRP A 322 0.58 19.15 10.50
CA TRP A 322 1.77 18.32 10.74
C TRP A 322 1.73 17.73 12.15
N PHE A 323 1.73 16.40 12.24
CA PHE A 323 1.81 15.68 13.50
C PHE A 323 3.23 15.20 13.74
N LYS A 324 3.84 15.61 14.85
CA LYS A 324 5.17 15.13 15.26
C LYS A 324 5.12 13.63 15.54
N VAL A 325 6.10 12.90 15.01
CA VAL A 325 6.32 11.49 15.28
C VAL A 325 7.70 11.34 15.94
N ASP A 326 7.79 10.61 17.06
CA ASP A 326 9.11 10.35 17.66
C ASP A 326 9.83 9.23 16.90
N ARG A 327 11.17 9.22 16.98
CA ARG A 327 12.03 8.30 16.21
C ARG A 327 11.62 6.82 16.28
N ASN A 328 11.25 6.32 17.45
CA ASN A 328 10.82 4.92 17.63
C ASN A 328 9.43 4.64 17.07
N GLN A 329 8.62 5.67 16.86
CA GLN A 329 7.27 5.56 16.30
C GLN A 329 7.26 5.79 14.79
N TRP A 330 8.36 6.30 14.21
CA TRP A 330 8.47 6.45 12.77
C TRP A 330 8.20 5.11 12.10
N SER A 331 7.41 5.18 11.05
CA SER A 331 6.93 4.02 10.30
C SER A 331 7.33 4.16 8.84
N VAL A 332 7.65 3.03 8.21
CA VAL A 332 7.90 3.01 6.76
C VAL A 332 6.65 3.47 6.02
N HIS A 333 5.47 3.01 6.43
CA HIS A 333 4.19 3.41 5.86
C HIS A 333 3.21 3.87 6.93
N TYR A 334 2.32 4.75 6.50
CA TYR A 334 1.15 5.18 7.26
C TYR A 334 -0.12 4.90 6.46
N ASN A 335 -1.24 4.76 7.16
CA ASN A 335 -2.57 4.67 6.56
C ASN A 335 -3.57 5.36 7.50
N GLN A 336 -4.72 5.81 6.99
CA GLN A 336 -5.76 6.43 7.81
C GLN A 336 -6.97 5.51 7.90
N ALA A 337 -7.49 5.32 9.11
CA ALA A 337 -8.67 4.51 9.36
C ALA A 337 -9.93 5.12 8.72
N PRO A 338 -10.95 4.30 8.39
CA PRO A 338 -12.21 4.78 7.82
C PRO A 338 -12.97 5.79 8.69
N ASP A 339 -12.69 5.83 10.00
CA ASP A 339 -13.27 6.81 10.93
C ASP A 339 -12.67 8.23 10.80
N LEU A 340 -11.61 8.38 10.00
CA LEU A 340 -10.83 9.61 9.79
C LEU A 340 -10.16 10.17 11.05
N GLN A 341 -10.24 9.45 12.17
CA GLN A 341 -9.75 9.87 13.48
C GLN A 341 -8.49 9.12 13.89
N HIS A 342 -8.18 7.99 13.25
CA HIS A 342 -6.99 7.22 13.58
C HIS A 342 -6.09 7.01 12.36
N PHE A 343 -4.79 6.87 12.63
CA PHE A 343 -3.79 6.44 11.67
C PHE A 343 -3.13 5.16 12.13
N SER A 344 -2.63 4.36 11.20
CA SER A 344 -1.69 3.27 11.49
C SER A 344 -0.28 3.69 11.13
N GLY A 345 0.70 3.13 11.82
CA GLY A 345 2.10 3.12 11.41
C GLY A 345 2.65 1.70 11.47
N ASP A 346 3.42 1.31 10.45
CA ASP A 346 4.00 -0.03 10.39
C ASP A 346 5.36 -0.21 11.07
N GLY A 347 5.86 0.82 11.74
CA GLY A 347 7.13 0.81 12.47
C GLY A 347 8.34 0.73 11.55
N GLY A 348 9.50 0.52 12.14
CA GLY A 348 10.76 0.44 11.41
C GLY A 348 11.84 -0.26 12.22
N ASP A 349 12.76 -0.93 11.52
CA ASP A 349 13.96 -1.48 12.15
C ASP A 349 15.09 -0.43 12.29
N SER A 350 16.17 -0.81 12.95
CA SER A 350 17.34 0.05 13.16
C SER A 350 18.16 0.29 11.87
N GLU A 351 17.95 -0.50 10.82
CA GLU A 351 18.59 -0.35 9.51
C GLU A 351 17.83 0.64 8.61
N MET A 352 16.55 0.93 8.91
CA MET A 352 15.73 1.94 8.23
C MET A 352 16.14 3.38 8.58
N VAL A 353 15.62 4.35 7.82
CA VAL A 353 16.04 5.78 7.85
C VAL A 353 15.95 6.42 9.25
N ALA A 354 15.03 5.96 10.10
CA ALA A 354 14.90 6.48 11.45
C ALA A 354 15.95 5.93 12.42
N HIS A 355 16.66 4.86 12.08
CA HIS A 355 17.60 4.17 12.97
C HIS A 355 16.98 3.91 14.36
N ALA A 356 15.72 3.49 14.38
CA ALA A 356 14.94 3.34 15.59
C ALA A 356 15.48 2.19 16.45
N PRO A 357 16.00 2.46 17.68
CA PRO A 357 16.45 1.38 18.56
C PRO A 357 15.32 0.52 19.11
N ASP A 358 14.09 1.05 19.19
CA ASP A 358 12.89 0.34 19.65
C ASP A 358 11.68 0.63 18.75
N GLY A 359 11.86 0.46 17.44
CA GLY A 359 10.85 0.83 16.43
C GLY A 359 9.95 -0.30 15.90
N LYS A 360 10.20 -1.55 16.30
CA LYS A 360 9.56 -2.72 15.69
C LYS A 360 8.20 -3.03 16.30
N TYR A 361 7.23 -2.16 16.07
CA TYR A 361 5.82 -2.37 16.43
C TYR A 361 4.90 -1.88 15.33
N LEU A 362 3.69 -2.46 15.27
CA LEU A 362 2.59 -1.78 14.61
C LEU A 362 1.98 -0.77 15.58
N TYR A 363 1.62 0.41 15.07
CA TYR A 363 1.12 1.52 15.86
C TYR A 363 -0.29 1.91 15.41
N LEU A 364 -1.15 2.22 16.38
CA LEU A 364 -2.34 3.03 16.20
C LEU A 364 -2.05 4.42 16.76
N PHE A 365 -2.29 5.44 15.95
CA PHE A 365 -2.06 6.83 16.28
C PHE A 365 -3.38 7.59 16.35
N THR A 366 -3.60 8.31 17.44
CA THR A 366 -4.73 9.23 17.63
C THR A 366 -4.19 10.67 17.55
N PRO A 367 -4.53 11.45 16.51
CA PRO A 367 -4.11 12.84 16.37
C PRO A 367 -4.49 13.69 17.57
N GLN A 368 -3.58 14.54 18.00
CA GLN A 368 -3.78 15.52 19.07
C GLN A 368 -3.34 16.89 18.56
N ALA A 369 -4.28 17.82 18.43
CA ALA A 369 -3.95 19.20 18.08
C ALA A 369 -3.20 19.89 19.22
N ILE A 370 -2.24 20.74 18.88
CA ILE A 370 -1.64 21.67 19.84
C ILE A 370 -2.49 22.96 19.81
N PRO A 371 -3.19 23.30 20.90
CA PRO A 371 -4.08 24.46 20.92
C PRO A 371 -3.28 25.78 21.03
N ASP A 372 -3.95 26.87 20.66
CA ASP A 372 -3.44 28.22 20.94
C ASP A 372 -3.25 28.45 22.45
N VAL A 373 -2.23 29.25 22.77
CA VAL A 373 -1.97 29.65 24.15
C VAL A 373 -2.99 30.69 24.56
N ALA A 374 -3.78 30.39 25.60
CA ALA A 374 -4.84 31.27 26.12
C ALA A 374 -5.90 31.70 25.08
N GLY A 375 -6.09 30.92 24.00
CA GLY A 375 -6.99 31.25 22.90
C GLY A 375 -6.50 32.39 22.00
N ILE A 376 -5.22 32.76 22.12
CA ILE A 376 -4.60 33.83 21.33
C ILE A 376 -3.97 33.21 20.08
N HIS A 377 -4.48 33.57 18.92
CA HIS A 377 -3.94 33.18 17.62
C HIS A 377 -3.41 34.40 16.87
N ALA A 378 -2.46 34.16 15.96
CA ALA A 378 -2.05 35.15 14.98
C ALA A 378 -3.16 35.35 13.93
N ASP A 379 -3.31 36.57 13.41
CA ASP A 379 -4.32 36.89 12.38
C ASP A 379 -4.19 36.01 11.12
N ASN A 380 -2.97 35.54 10.83
CA ASN A 380 -2.66 34.66 9.70
C ASN A 380 -2.54 33.17 10.09
N ALA A 381 -3.03 32.75 11.26
CA ALA A 381 -2.87 31.36 11.73
C ALA A 381 -3.44 30.32 10.75
N ALA A 382 -4.51 30.66 10.02
CA ALA A 382 -5.10 29.78 9.00
C ALA A 382 -4.19 29.52 7.79
N ASP A 383 -3.22 30.40 7.54
CA ASP A 383 -2.24 30.27 6.44
C ASP A 383 -0.95 29.55 6.89
N LEU A 384 -0.83 29.24 8.18
CA LEU A 384 0.31 28.53 8.76
C LEU A 384 0.04 27.03 8.82
N ILE A 385 1.10 26.27 9.08
CA ILE A 385 0.97 24.84 9.36
C ILE A 385 0.39 24.67 10.75
N ALA A 386 -0.76 24.00 10.84
CA ALA A 386 -1.33 23.59 12.11
C ALA A 386 -0.49 22.43 12.70
N PRO A 387 0.09 22.58 13.91
CA PRO A 387 0.91 21.55 14.51
C PRO A 387 0.08 20.59 15.38
N GLY A 388 0.61 19.39 15.59
CA GLY A 388 0.02 18.39 16.48
C GLY A 388 1.01 17.31 16.89
N THR A 389 0.54 16.38 17.72
CA THR A 389 1.23 15.16 18.14
C THR A 389 0.30 13.95 17.98
N PHE A 390 0.79 12.76 18.33
CA PHE A 390 -0.04 11.57 18.41
C PHE A 390 -0.11 11.03 19.85
N GLY A 391 -1.32 10.66 20.27
CA GLY A 391 -1.48 9.57 21.24
C GLY A 391 -1.15 8.25 20.54
N ILE A 392 -0.42 7.35 21.20
CA ILE A 392 0.15 6.16 20.57
C ILE A 392 -0.26 4.90 21.33
N GLU A 393 -0.66 3.89 20.57
CA GLU A 393 -0.87 2.53 21.06
C GLU A 393 -0.07 1.54 20.20
N LYS A 394 0.71 0.66 20.83
CA LYS A 394 1.41 -0.45 20.17
C LYS A 394 0.41 -1.60 19.99
N ILE A 395 0.22 -2.07 18.76
CA ILE A 395 -0.79 -3.07 18.38
C ILE A 395 -0.19 -4.46 18.20
N VAL A 396 1.01 -4.59 17.63
CA VAL A 396 1.69 -5.90 17.46
C VAL A 396 3.18 -5.75 17.72
N ASP A 397 3.77 -6.70 18.43
CA ASP A 397 5.21 -6.81 18.59
C ASP A 397 5.85 -7.41 17.33
N MET A 398 6.59 -6.59 16.60
CA MET A 398 7.22 -6.96 15.34
C MET A 398 8.72 -7.25 15.50
N ARG A 399 9.23 -7.49 16.72
CA ARG A 399 10.67 -7.72 16.93
C ARG A 399 11.23 -8.90 16.13
N LYS A 400 10.41 -9.91 15.84
CA LYS A 400 10.76 -11.08 15.00
C LYS A 400 10.62 -10.82 13.49
N HIS A 401 10.05 -9.69 13.08
CA HIS A 401 9.88 -9.33 11.67
C HIS A 401 11.19 -8.79 11.09
N ASP A 402 11.51 -9.23 9.87
CA ASP A 402 12.57 -8.65 9.03
C ASP A 402 11.92 -7.65 8.05
N TYR A 403 12.22 -6.36 8.27
CA TYR A 403 11.68 -5.21 7.55
C TYR A 403 12.22 -5.05 6.12
N ARG A 404 13.10 -5.95 5.66
CA ARG A 404 13.31 -6.12 4.20
C ARG A 404 12.00 -6.42 3.49
N LEU A 405 11.05 -7.07 4.17
CA LEU A 405 9.65 -7.17 3.76
C LEU A 405 8.86 -6.04 4.44
N GLU A 406 8.31 -5.12 3.66
CA GLU A 406 7.50 -4.04 4.23
C GLU A 406 6.08 -4.51 4.63
N PRO A 407 5.60 -4.22 5.86
CA PRO A 407 4.30 -4.73 6.32
C PRO A 407 3.08 -4.25 5.53
N ASN A 408 3.08 -3.00 5.06
CA ASN A 408 1.99 -2.43 4.25
C ASN A 408 0.61 -2.55 4.90
N ILE A 409 0.45 -1.91 6.05
CA ILE A 409 -0.79 -1.96 6.83
C ILE A 409 -1.94 -1.29 6.08
N THR A 410 -3.12 -1.91 6.16
CA THR A 410 -4.40 -1.29 5.83
C THR A 410 -5.42 -1.58 6.93
N PHE A 411 -6.40 -0.69 7.10
CA PHE A 411 -7.55 -0.97 7.95
C PHE A 411 -8.61 -1.78 7.21
N THR A 412 -9.32 -2.66 7.91
CA THR A 412 -10.57 -3.21 7.39
C THR A 412 -11.62 -2.09 7.25
N PRO A 413 -12.58 -2.21 6.31
CA PRO A 413 -13.59 -1.18 6.09
C PRO A 413 -14.48 -0.88 7.30
N ASP A 414 -14.63 -1.83 8.23
CA ASP A 414 -15.33 -1.63 9.50
C ASP A 414 -14.48 -0.99 10.61
N GLY A 415 -13.20 -0.72 10.32
CA GLY A 415 -12.25 -0.07 11.23
C GLY A 415 -11.82 -0.92 12.42
N LYS A 416 -12.09 -2.23 12.44
CA LYS A 416 -11.82 -3.09 13.61
C LYS A 416 -10.46 -3.80 13.56
N TRP A 417 -9.89 -3.97 12.38
CA TRP A 417 -8.67 -4.75 12.19
C TRP A 417 -7.64 -3.99 11.36
N MET A 418 -6.36 -4.20 11.69
CA MET A 418 -5.22 -3.86 10.83
C MET A 418 -4.77 -5.12 10.09
N ILE A 419 -4.83 -5.11 8.76
CA ILE A 419 -4.30 -6.18 7.91
C ILE A 419 -2.88 -5.82 7.47
N PHE A 420 -1.94 -6.76 7.61
CA PHE A 420 -0.53 -6.52 7.31
C PHE A 420 0.17 -7.79 6.82
N ARG A 421 1.36 -7.61 6.23
CA ARG A 421 2.25 -8.70 5.84
C ARG A 421 3.35 -8.85 6.87
N SER A 422 3.75 -10.08 7.14
CA SER A 422 4.90 -10.33 8.01
C SER A 422 5.59 -11.65 7.65
N ASN A 423 6.87 -11.71 7.96
CA ASN A 423 7.71 -12.91 7.91
C ASN A 423 8.15 -13.33 9.33
N MET A 424 7.45 -12.86 10.38
CA MET A 424 7.80 -13.13 11.78
C MET A 424 7.76 -14.62 12.18
N ASP A 425 7.06 -15.45 11.39
CA ASP A 425 7.02 -16.91 11.52
C ASP A 425 7.86 -17.64 10.45
N GLY A 426 8.77 -16.92 9.78
CA GLY A 426 9.65 -17.45 8.72
C GLY A 426 9.28 -16.97 7.33
N ALA A 427 8.25 -17.57 6.70
CA ALA A 427 7.83 -17.18 5.36
C ALA A 427 6.86 -15.98 5.39
N PRO A 428 6.84 -15.13 4.34
CA PRO A 428 5.83 -14.08 4.20
C PRO A 428 4.40 -14.63 4.20
N GLN A 429 3.58 -14.10 5.09
CA GLN A 429 2.16 -14.41 5.25
C GLN A 429 1.35 -13.11 5.50
N ILE A 430 0.03 -13.22 5.43
CA ILE A 430 -0.90 -12.14 5.75
C ILE A 430 -1.44 -12.36 7.16
N TYR A 431 -1.50 -11.29 7.93
CA TYR A 431 -1.96 -11.25 9.32
C TYR A 431 -3.03 -10.17 9.50
N ALA A 432 -3.82 -10.32 10.56
CA ALA A 432 -4.76 -9.30 11.03
C ALA A 432 -4.54 -9.07 12.52
N ALA A 433 -4.55 -7.82 12.98
CA ALA A 433 -4.55 -7.50 14.41
C ALA A 433 -5.82 -6.73 14.77
N GLU A 434 -6.49 -7.15 15.84
CA GLU A 434 -7.68 -6.48 16.34
C GLU A 434 -7.27 -5.19 17.03
N ILE A 435 -7.90 -4.07 16.65
CA ILE A 435 -7.61 -2.77 17.24
C ILE A 435 -8.11 -2.71 18.69
N ALA A 436 -9.23 -3.36 18.98
CA ALA A 436 -9.68 -3.51 20.36
C ALA A 436 -8.73 -4.45 21.12
N LYS A 437 -8.34 -4.05 22.33
CA LYS A 437 -7.67 -4.94 23.28
C LYS A 437 -8.60 -6.05 23.72
N THR A 438 -8.04 -7.25 23.95
CA THR A 438 -8.78 -8.29 24.64
C THR A 438 -9.02 -7.86 26.08
N ALA A 439 -10.26 -7.96 26.58
CA ALA A 439 -10.51 -7.82 28.01
C ALA A 439 -9.69 -8.88 28.75
N GLY A 440 -8.82 -8.43 29.66
CA GLY A 440 -7.90 -9.28 30.43
C GLY A 440 -8.59 -10.19 31.43
#